data_AF-A0A257JEZ4-F1
#
_entry.id   AF-A0A257JEZ4-F1
#
_cell.length_a   1.000
_cell.length_b   1.000
_cell.length_c   1.000
_cell.angle_alpha   90.00
_cell.angle_beta   90.00
_cell.angle_gamma   90.00
#
_symmetry.space_group_name_H-M   'P 1'
#
loop_
_entity.id
_entity.type
_entity.pdbx_description
1 polymer ?
#
loop_
_entity_poly.entity_id
_entity_poly.type
_entity_poly.pdbx_seq_one_letter_code
_entity_poly.pdbx_strand_id
1 'polypeptide(L)' 'MTPTSGPGGLPYADSQGDQIDGTDGLNDSVQAGAGNDTVDAGQGNDTVDAGDGNDSVAGNVGDDSLIGGAGADTLSGD' A
#
# COMPACT_ATOMS: atom_id res chain seq x y z
N MET A 1 -6.10 7.80 -21.45
CA MET A 1 -6.67 6.46 -21.22
C MET A 1 -7.68 6.59 -20.10
N THR A 2 -8.96 6.29 -20.33
CA THR A 2 -10.04 6.26 -19.32
C THR A 2 -11.19 5.41 -19.90
N PRO A 3 -12.14 4.83 -19.12
CA PRO A 3 -12.36 4.95 -17.66
C PRO A 3 -12.64 3.60 -16.95
N THR A 4 -12.42 3.49 -15.63
CA THR A 4 -13.08 2.46 -14.81
C THR A 4 -13.76 3.09 -13.61
N SER A 5 -14.77 3.92 -13.90
CA SER A 5 -15.76 4.40 -12.94
C SER A 5 -16.93 3.40 -12.93
N GLY A 6 -16.78 2.29 -12.20
CA GLY A 6 -17.92 1.52 -11.67
C GLY A 6 -18.21 1.98 -10.23
N PRO A 7 -19.44 1.83 -9.70
CA PRO A 7 -19.85 2.40 -8.41
C PRO A 7 -19.30 1.65 -7.17
N GLY A 8 -18.06 1.20 -7.25
CA GLY A 8 -17.29 0.56 -6.19
C GLY A 8 -15.83 0.61 -6.61
N GLY A 9 -15.16 1.73 -6.34
CA GLY A 9 -13.74 1.90 -6.64
C GLY A 9 -12.91 1.15 -5.62
N LEU A 10 -12.02 0.27 -6.07
CA LEU A 10 -10.83 -0.10 -5.31
C LEU A 10 -9.62 0.56 -6.00
N PRO A 11 -9.01 1.58 -5.36
CA PRO A 11 -8.05 2.50 -5.98
C PRO A 11 -6.62 2.14 -5.54
N TYR A 12 -6.06 1.03 -6.01
CA TYR A 12 -4.63 0.78 -5.86
C TYR A 12 -3.88 1.51 -6.98
N ALA A 13 -3.24 2.65 -6.71
CA ALA A 13 -2.31 3.26 -7.64
C ALA A 13 -0.94 3.32 -6.97
N ASP A 14 0.10 2.75 -7.60
CA ASP A 14 0.82 3.54 -8.61
C ASP A 14 1.67 2.82 -9.68
N SER A 15 2.33 3.54 -10.61
CA SER A 15 3.79 3.77 -10.60
C SER A 15 4.20 5.28 -10.59
N GLN A 16 4.14 5.94 -9.43
CA GLN A 16 4.35 7.36 -9.12
C GLN A 16 3.12 8.27 -9.32
N GLY A 17 1.94 7.71 -9.10
CA GLY A 17 0.66 8.38 -8.89
C GLY A 17 -0.07 7.71 -7.72
N ASP A 18 0.49 7.84 -6.51
CA ASP A 18 0.36 6.81 -5.46
C ASP A 18 -0.75 7.02 -4.44
N GLN A 19 -1.56 5.98 -4.29
CA GLN A 19 -2.20 5.52 -3.08
C GLN A 19 -2.59 4.06 -3.31
N ILE A 20 -2.12 3.13 -2.49
CA ILE A 20 -2.59 1.73 -2.49
C ILE A 20 -3.35 1.50 -1.18
N ASP A 21 -4.69 1.49 -1.27
CA ASP A 21 -5.69 1.38 -0.19
C ASP A 21 -6.37 -0.01 -0.20
N GLY A 22 -6.29 -0.72 0.93
CA GLY A 22 -6.96 -1.99 1.26
C GLY A 22 -8.10 -1.87 2.28
N THR A 23 -9.08 -0.98 2.09
CA THR A 23 -10.12 -0.69 3.10
C THR A 23 -11.19 -1.78 3.30
N ASP A 24 -11.10 -2.92 2.63
CA ASP A 24 -12.18 -3.91 2.60
C ASP A 24 -12.11 -5.00 3.69
N GLY A 25 -11.07 -5.00 4.53
CA GLY A 25 -10.95 -5.97 5.63
C GLY A 25 -10.43 -7.32 5.19
N LEU A 26 -9.89 -7.42 3.96
CA LEU A 26 -9.27 -8.62 3.42
C LEU A 26 -7.76 -8.56 3.60
N ASN A 27 -7.12 -9.71 3.44
CA ASN A 27 -5.67 -9.77 3.38
C ASN A 27 -5.21 -9.30 1.99
N ASP A 28 -4.44 -8.23 1.96
CA ASP A 28 -3.94 -7.61 0.75
C ASP A 28 -2.47 -7.95 0.46
N SER A 29 -2.11 -7.89 -0.82
CA SER A 29 -0.71 -8.00 -1.28
C SER A 29 -0.38 -6.76 -2.10
N VAL A 30 0.45 -5.89 -1.55
CA VAL A 30 0.83 -4.60 -2.12
C VAL A 30 2.29 -4.61 -2.56
N GLN A 31 2.55 -4.06 -3.75
CA GLN A 31 3.90 -3.75 -4.23
C GLN A 31 3.90 -2.35 -4.86
N ALA A 32 4.55 -1.37 -4.23
CA ALA A 32 4.52 0.03 -4.66
C ALA A 32 5.63 0.36 -5.69
N GLY A 33 6.86 -0.08 -5.44
CA GLY A 33 7.89 -0.14 -6.47
C GLY A 33 9.01 0.85 -6.24
N ALA A 34 9.25 1.80 -7.15
CA ALA A 34 10.32 2.77 -6.98
C ALA A 34 9.71 4.17 -6.93
N GLY A 35 9.90 4.94 -5.87
CA GLY A 35 9.11 6.14 -5.66
C GLY A 35 9.25 6.63 -4.22
N ASN A 36 8.44 7.61 -3.84
CA ASN A 36 8.24 7.87 -2.41
C ASN A 36 6.77 7.60 -2.17
N ASP A 37 6.46 6.37 -1.76
CA ASP A 37 5.12 5.83 -1.86
C ASP A 37 4.38 5.97 -0.52
N THR A 38 3.05 6.09 -0.59
CA THR A 38 2.18 6.06 0.60
C THR A 38 1.22 4.90 0.48
N VAL A 39 1.39 3.91 1.37
CA VAL A 39 0.60 2.68 1.40
C VAL A 39 -0.22 2.61 2.67
N ASP A 40 -1.51 2.28 2.51
CA ASP A 40 -2.44 1.98 3.60
C ASP A 40 -3.07 0.61 3.32
N ALA A 41 -2.52 -0.43 3.96
CA ALA A 41 -2.95 -1.82 3.75
C ALA A 41 -4.34 -2.10 4.34
N GLY A 42 -4.82 -1.23 5.24
CA GLY A 42 -6.16 -1.34 5.80
C GLY A 42 -6.29 -2.38 6.91
N GLN A 43 -7.35 -3.17 6.89
CA GLN A 43 -7.58 -4.20 7.91
C GLN A 43 -7.33 -5.56 7.27
N GLY A 44 -6.60 -6.46 7.92
CA GLY A 44 -6.26 -7.73 7.32
C GLY A 44 -4.91 -8.21 7.81
N ASN A 45 -4.50 -9.40 7.37
CA ASN A 45 -3.11 -9.82 7.50
C ASN A 45 -2.42 -9.54 6.18
N ASP A 46 -1.80 -8.37 6.08
CA ASP A 46 -1.38 -7.82 4.80
C ASP A 46 0.09 -8.09 4.51
N THR A 47 0.45 -8.08 3.23
CA THR A 47 1.85 -8.13 2.79
C THR A 47 2.14 -6.93 1.91
N VAL A 48 3.06 -6.08 2.36
CA VAL A 48 3.43 -4.85 1.65
C VAL A 48 4.91 -4.86 1.32
N ASP A 49 5.25 -4.55 0.07
CA ASP A 49 6.61 -4.22 -0.38
C ASP A 49 6.61 -2.81 -1.00
N ALA A 50 7.18 -1.84 -0.29
CA ALA A 50 7.22 -0.45 -0.71
C ALA A 50 8.30 -0.20 -1.79
N GLY A 51 9.43 -0.91 -1.68
CA GLY A 51 10.48 -0.93 -2.70
C GLY A 51 11.53 0.18 -2.54
N ASP A 52 11.94 0.85 -3.61
CA ASP A 52 13.03 1.83 -3.58
C ASP A 52 12.49 3.25 -3.31
N GLY A 53 13.05 3.95 -2.33
CA GLY A 53 12.84 5.37 -2.04
C GLY A 53 12.38 5.59 -0.61
N ASN A 54 11.76 6.73 -0.31
CA ASN A 54 11.39 7.07 1.08
C ASN A 54 9.88 6.88 1.26
N ASP A 55 9.51 5.72 1.80
CA ASP A 55 8.11 5.29 1.81
C ASP A 55 7.43 5.48 3.17
N SER A 56 6.11 5.58 3.13
CA SER A 56 5.25 5.60 4.32
C SER A 56 4.21 4.49 4.22
N VAL A 57 4.33 3.46 5.04
CA VAL A 57 3.46 2.29 5.04
C VAL A 57 2.72 2.15 6.36
N ALA A 58 1.40 2.04 6.29
CA ALA A 58 0.53 1.66 7.40
C ALA A 58 -0.10 0.29 7.12
N GLY A 59 0.17 -0.69 7.99
CA GLY A 59 -0.51 -2.00 8.00
C GLY A 59 -1.87 -1.96 8.71
N ASN A 60 -2.04 -1.04 9.65
CA ASN A 60 -3.14 -0.99 10.63
C ASN A 60 -3.39 -2.34 11.31
N VAL A 61 -4.61 -2.88 11.22
CA VAL A 61 -5.08 -3.94 12.11
C VAL A 61 -4.88 -5.30 11.47
N GLY A 62 -3.99 -6.08 12.04
CA GLY A 62 -3.81 -7.51 11.80
C GLY A 62 -2.34 -7.92 11.84
N ASP A 63 -2.07 -9.16 11.46
CA ASP A 63 -0.70 -9.67 11.44
C ASP A 63 -0.05 -9.36 10.09
N ASP A 64 0.59 -8.19 10.00
CA ASP A 64 1.14 -7.67 8.75
C ASP A 64 2.62 -7.99 8.52
N SER A 65 2.99 -8.07 7.24
CA SER A 65 4.36 -8.17 6.77
C SER A 65 4.70 -6.95 5.91
N LEU A 66 5.33 -5.94 6.51
CA LEU A 66 5.69 -4.68 5.85
C LEU A 66 7.18 -4.65 5.52
N ILE A 67 7.52 -4.46 4.24
CA ILE A 67 8.88 -4.32 3.72
C ILE A 67 9.02 -2.91 3.15
N GLY A 68 9.88 -2.08 3.76
CA GLY A 68 10.15 -0.72 3.28
C GLY A 68 11.10 -0.67 2.08
N GLY A 69 11.93 -1.71 1.90
CA GLY A 69 12.91 -1.75 0.82
C GLY A 69 14.09 -0.79 1.04
N ALA A 70 14.45 0.01 0.04
CA ALA A 70 15.66 0.81 0.04
C ALA A 70 15.39 2.31 0.17
N GLY A 71 15.62 2.87 1.36
CA GLY A 71 15.64 4.31 1.57
C GLY A 71 15.36 4.62 3.03
N ALA A 72 14.77 5.78 3.29
CA ALA A 72 14.37 6.17 4.64
C ALA A 72 12.86 5.99 4.80
N ASP A 73 12.48 4.82 5.32
CA ASP A 73 11.09 4.37 5.35
C ASP A 73 10.46 4.60 6.72
N THR A 74 9.14 4.80 6.71
CA THR A 74 8.30 4.80 7.91
C THR A 74 7.30 3.67 7.80
N LEU A 75 7.42 2.66 8.65
CA LEU A 75 6.52 1.50 8.71
C LEU A 75 5.77 1.52 10.04
N SER A 76 4.44 1.37 10.00
CA SER A 76 3.59 1.29 11.19
C SER A 76 2.63 0.11 11.08
N GLY A 77 2.58 -0.72 12.12
CA GLY A 77 1.56 -1.75 12.33
C GLY A 77 1.07 -1.68 13.79
N ASP A 78 -0.18 -2.10 14.05
CA ASP A 78 -0.82 -2.04 15.38
C ASP A 78 -0.87 -3.38 16.12
#